data_AF-A0A9Q4MUM9-F1
#
_entry.id   AF-A0A9Q4MUM9-F1
#
_cell.length_a   1.000
_cell.length_b   1.000
_cell.length_c   1.000
_cell.angle_alpha   90.00
_cell.angle_beta   90.00
_cell.angle_gamma   90.00
#
_symmetry.space_group_name_H-M   'P 1'
#
loop_
_entity.id
_entity.type
_entity.pdbx_description
1 polymer ?
#
loop_
_entity_poly.entity_id
_entity_poly.type
_entity_poly.pdbx_seq_one_letter_code
_entity_poly.pdbx_strand_id
1 'polypeptide(L)' 'RALLLVTLYGCTDSSLYQRMAHELVGPWMEEASPKRSKSVLIRRLRDYDRWFGHGNGDE' A
#
# COMPACT_ATOMS: atom_id res chain seq x y z
N ARG A 1 -10.18 -3.16 -6.54
CA ARG A 1 -8.93 -2.86 -7.28
C ARG A 1 -7.71 -2.78 -6.35
N ALA A 2 -7.78 -2.08 -5.22
CA ALA A 2 -6.65 -1.99 -4.28
C ALA A 2 -6.07 -3.35 -3.83
N LEU A 3 -6.90 -4.33 -3.48
CA LEU A 3 -6.44 -5.69 -3.12
C LEU A 3 -5.52 -6.29 -4.20
N LEU A 4 -5.90 -6.16 -5.48
CA LEU A 4 -5.10 -6.68 -6.58
C LEU A 4 -3.75 -5.96 -6.67
N LEU A 5 -3.74 -4.64 -6.55
CA LEU A 5 -2.50 -3.85 -6.64
C LEU A 5 -1.54 -4.10 -5.47
N VAL A 6 -2.07 -4.22 -4.25
CA VAL A 6 -1.28 -4.59 -3.07
C VAL A 6 -0.69 -5.99 -3.23
N THR A 7 -1.46 -6.95 -3.77
CA THR A 7 -0.95 -8.30 -4.05
C THR A 7 0.10 -8.29 -5.17
N LEU A 8 -0.15 -7.57 -6.28
CA LEU A 8 0.80 -7.47 -7.38
C LEU A 8 2.11 -6.85 -6.93
N TYR A 9 2.05 -5.80 -6.10
CA TYR A 9 3.24 -5.23 -5.50
C TYR A 9 4.01 -6.28 -4.69
N GLY A 10 3.35 -6.99 -3.77
CA GLY A 10 3.95 -8.08 -3.00
C GLY A 10 4.54 -9.23 -3.84
N CYS A 11 3.97 -9.50 -5.01
CA CYS A 11 4.42 -10.59 -5.89
C CYS A 11 5.52 -10.18 -6.87
N THR A 12 5.64 -8.90 -7.20
CA THR A 12 6.51 -8.42 -8.29
C THR A 12 7.56 -7.44 -7.86
N ASP A 13 7.49 -6.91 -6.64
CA ASP A 13 8.37 -5.88 -6.13
C ASP A 13 8.54 -4.70 -7.11
N SER A 14 7.43 -4.31 -7.76
CA SER A 14 7.45 -3.27 -8.78
C SER A 14 7.01 -1.93 -8.18
N SER A 15 7.87 -0.92 -8.32
CA SER A 15 7.58 0.47 -7.91
C SER A 15 6.36 1.06 -8.60
N LEU A 16 5.99 0.57 -9.79
CA LEU A 16 4.75 0.96 -10.47
C LEU A 16 3.52 0.54 -9.66
N TYR A 17 3.46 -0.72 -9.23
CA TYR A 17 2.34 -1.22 -8.45
C TYR A 17 2.34 -0.67 -7.03
N GLN A 18 3.52 -0.39 -6.47
CA GLN A 18 3.67 0.34 -5.21
C GLN A 18 2.98 1.71 -5.30
N ARG A 19 3.34 2.54 -6.27
CA ARG A 19 2.72 3.86 -6.48
C ARG A 19 1.21 3.76 -6.70
N MET A 20 0.77 2.88 -7.59
CA MET A 20 -0.67 2.70 -7.87
C MET A 20 -1.45 2.22 -6.63
N ALA A 21 -0.85 1.39 -5.78
CA ALA A 21 -1.46 0.95 -4.53
C ALA A 21 -1.58 2.11 -3.54
N HIS A 22 -0.54 2.93 -3.41
CA HIS A 22 -0.54 4.13 -2.55
C HIS A 22 -1.55 5.18 -3.03
N GLU A 23 -1.66 5.44 -4.33
CA GLU A 23 -2.66 6.38 -4.88
C GLU A 23 -4.10 5.95 -4.52
N LEU A 24 -4.39 4.64 -4.48
CA LEU A 24 -5.71 4.15 -4.10
C LEU A 24 -5.95 4.08 -2.59
N VAL A 25 -4.89 3.81 -1.82
CA VAL A 25 -4.96 3.65 -0.37
C VAL A 25 -4.87 5.00 0.35
N GLY A 26 -4.28 6.02 -0.28
CA GLY A 26 -4.09 7.38 0.26
C GLY A 26 -5.34 7.95 0.93
N PRO A 27 -6.49 8.02 0.23
CA PRO A 27 -7.73 8.54 0.82
C PRO A 27 -8.22 7.75 2.04
N TRP A 28 -7.88 6.46 2.15
CA TRP A 28 -8.28 5.63 3.30
C TRP A 28 -7.46 5.87 4.55
N MET A 29 -6.26 6.44 4.40
CA MET A 29 -5.42 6.82 5.54
C MET A 29 -5.96 8.09 6.23
N GLU A 30 -6.68 8.93 5.50
CA GLU A 30 -7.34 10.13 6.02
C GLU A 30 -8.75 9.86 6.57
N GLU A 31 -9.32 8.67 6.32
CA GLU A 31 -10.58 8.25 6.93
C GLU A 31 -10.41 8.10 8.45
N ALA A 32 -11.28 8.75 9.24
CA ALA A 32 -11.21 8.67 10.71
C ALA A 32 -11.42 7.24 11.27
N SER A 33 -12.14 6.39 10.54
CA SER A 33 -12.39 5.00 10.91
C SER A 33 -12.55 4.12 9.67
N PRO A 34 -11.45 3.73 9.00
CA PRO A 34 -11.51 2.89 7.83
C PRO A 34 -12.02 1.50 8.22
N LYS A 35 -12.83 0.90 7.34
CA LYS A 35 -13.31 -0.48 7.53
C LYS A 35 -12.12 -1.44 7.71
N ARG A 36 -12.29 -2.47 8.54
CA ARG A 36 -11.24 -3.47 8.84
C ARG A 36 -10.52 -4.02 7.60
N SER A 37 -11.25 -4.25 6.50
CA SER A 37 -10.66 -4.72 5.23
C SER A 37 -9.69 -3.72 4.61
N LYS A 38 -9.95 -2.41 4.72
CA LYS A 38 -9.03 -1.34 4.27
C LYS A 38 -7.80 -1.26 5.19
N SER A 39 -8.00 -1.31 6.51
CA SER A 39 -6.89 -1.28 7.48
C SER A 39 -5.89 -2.43 7.28
N VAL A 40 -6.38 -3.62 6.94
CA VAL A 40 -5.53 -4.77 6.60
C VAL A 40 -4.68 -4.49 5.36
N LEU A 41 -5.26 -3.87 4.33
CA LEU A 41 -4.54 -3.51 3.10
C LEU A 41 -3.51 -2.40 3.33
N ILE A 42 -3.86 -1.37 4.12
CA ILE A 42 -2.93 -0.30 4.51
C ILE A 42 -1.71 -0.91 5.22
N ARG A 43 -1.93 -1.79 6.19
CA ARG A 43 -0.84 -2.44 6.92
C ARG A 43 0.02 -3.32 6.01
N ARG A 44 -0.59 -4.13 5.15
CA ARG A 44 0.17 -4.97 4.19
C ARG A 44 1.01 -4.14 3.24
N LEU A 45 0.48 -3.03 2.74
CA LEU A 45 1.21 -2.13 1.84
C LEU A 45 2.46 -1.57 2.54
N ARG A 46 2.34 -1.12 3.79
CA ARG A 46 3.48 -0.66 4.60
C ARG A 46 4.48 -1.77 4.91
N ASP A 47 4.00 -2.98 5.19
CA ASP A 47 4.89 -4.14 5.41
C ASP A 47 5.72 -4.41 4.14
N TYR A 48 5.11 -4.33 2.95
CA TYR A 48 5.83 -4.45 1.67
C TYR A 48 6.82 -3.32 1.44
N ASP A 49 6.46 -2.06 1.68
CA ASP A 49 7.39 -0.92 1.54
C ASP A 49 8.63 -1.09 2.41
N ARG A 50 8.46 -1.62 3.62
CA ARG A 50 9.56 -1.92 4.54
C ARG A 50 10.41 -3.10 4.06
N TRP A 51 9.79 -4.16 3.54
CA TRP A 51 10.53 -5.35 3.09
C TRP A 51 11.32 -5.09 1.80
N PHE A 52 10.75 -4.32 0.88
CA PHE A 52 11.36 -4.04 -0.41
C PHE A 52 12.20 -2.76 -0.43
N GLY A 53 12.09 -1.91 0.59
CA GLY A 53 12.87 -0.68 0.68
C GLY A 53 12.37 0.45 -0.23
N HIS A 54 11.16 0.34 -0.78
CA HIS A 54 10.53 1.40 -1.58
C HIS A 54 9.93 2.55 -0.75
N GLY A 55 10.04 2.49 0.58
CA GLY A 55 9.54 3.52 1.51
C GLY A 55 10.39 4.79 1.64
N ASN A 56 11.39 5.01 0.77
CA ASN A 56 12.26 6.18 0.85
C ASN A 56 11.61 7.40 0.17
N GLY A 57 10.86 8.15 0.95
CA GLY A 57 10.32 9.47 0.62
C GLY A 57 10.22 10.42 1.81
N ASP A 58 10.99 10.17 2.89
CA ASP A 58 11.23 11.12 3.98
C ASP A 58 12.75 11.37 4.08
N GLU A 59 13.26 12.25 3.21
CA GLU A 59 14.40 13.14 3.48
C GLU A 59 13.97 14.57 3.15
#